data_AF-A0A0A9HQY0-F1
#
_entry.id   AF-A0A0A9HQY0-F1
#
_cell.length_a   1.000
_cell.length_b   1.000
_cell.length_c   1.000
_cell.angle_alpha   90.00
_cell.angle_beta   90.00
_cell.angle_gamma   90.00
#
_symmetry.space_group_name_H-M   'P 1'
#
loop_
_entity.id
_entity.type
_entity.pdbx_description
1 polymer ?
#
loop_
_entity_poly.entity_id
_entity_poly.type
_entity_poly.pdbx_seq_one_letter_code
_entity_poly.pdbx_strand_id
1 'polypeptide(L)'
;MLFADDVVLAKDSQTKVNRKSELWRQTLESKGFRLSRTKTEYMRCGFSTTTHEEEVSLDRHVVPQKDTFRYLGSILQKNSDINEDMSHRIKTRWMK
;
A
#
# COMPACT_ATOMS: atom_id res chain seq x y z
N MET A 1 9.05 1.44 -4.64
CA MET A 1 9.04 2.73 -5.37
C MET A 1 9.05 3.86 -4.37
N LEU A 2 9.68 5.00 -4.66
CA LEU A 2 9.75 6.14 -3.77
C LEU A 2 9.47 7.41 -4.58
N PHE A 3 8.59 8.27 -4.09
CA PHE A 3 8.33 9.58 -4.69
C PHE A 3 8.00 10.57 -3.58
N ALA A 4 8.72 11.70 -3.53
CA ALA A 4 8.60 12.68 -2.46
C ALA A 4 8.64 12.01 -1.07
N ASP A 5 7.54 12.06 -0.34
CA ASP A 5 7.35 11.49 1.00
C ASP A 5 6.72 10.08 1.01
N ASP A 6 6.29 9.57 -0.15
CA ASP A 6 5.62 8.27 -0.26
C ASP A 6 6.58 7.14 -0.66
N VAL A 7 6.48 6.00 0.06
CA VAL A 7 7.19 4.76 -0.26
C VAL A 7 6.22 3.61 -0.45
N VAL A 8 6.43 2.84 -1.53
CA VAL A 8 5.66 1.64 -1.84
C VAL A 8 6.57 0.41 -1.75
N LEU A 9 6.16 -0.55 -0.92
CA LEU A 9 6.80 -1.86 -0.76
C LEU A 9 5.89 -2.94 -1.33
N ALA A 10 6.40 -3.71 -2.29
CA ALA A 10 5.72 -4.86 -2.86
C ALA A 10 6.56 -6.13 -2.61
N LYS A 11 5.93 -7.17 -2.07
CA LYS A 11 6.52 -8.50 -1.87
C LYS A 11 5.47 -9.57 -2.13
N ASP A 12 5.96 -10.76 -2.42
CA ASP A 12 5.20 -11.97 -2.71
C ASP A 12 4.64 -12.66 -1.46
N SER A 13 5.10 -12.28 -0.26
CA SER A 13 4.56 -12.81 0.99
C SER A 13 4.43 -11.76 2.07
N GLN A 14 3.44 -11.96 2.94
CA GLN A 14 3.14 -11.09 4.06
C GLN A 14 4.29 -11.01 5.08
N THR A 15 4.92 -12.13 5.39
CA THR A 15 6.08 -12.16 6.28
C THR A 15 7.22 -11.30 5.72
N LYS A 16 7.45 -11.32 4.40
CA LYS A 16 8.45 -10.47 3.75
C LYS A 16 8.05 -8.99 3.79
N VAL A 17 6.77 -8.66 3.63
CA VAL A 17 6.25 -7.30 3.82
C VAL A 17 6.54 -6.84 5.24
N ASN A 18 6.09 -7.57 6.27
CA ASN A 18 6.26 -7.19 7.69
C ASN A 18 7.74 -6.97 8.04
N ARG A 19 8.62 -7.93 7.69
CA ARG A 19 10.07 -7.81 7.94
C ARG A 19 10.67 -6.59 7.24
N LYS A 20 10.26 -6.31 6.00
CA LYS A 20 10.80 -5.18 5.24
C LYS A 20 10.27 -3.84 5.78
N SER A 21 9.00 -3.76 6.13
CA SER A 21 8.37 -2.58 6.73
C SER A 21 9.01 -2.21 8.07
N GLU A 22 9.32 -3.21 8.90
CA GLU A 22 10.06 -3.05 10.16
C GLU A 22 11.45 -2.47 9.93
N LEU A 23 12.21 -3.08 9.00
CA LEU A 23 13.55 -2.63 8.64
C LEU A 23 13.55 -1.18 8.14
N TRP A 24 12.59 -0.81 7.29
CA TRP A 24 12.46 0.56 6.80
C TRP A 24 12.12 1.53 7.91
N ARG A 25 11.24 1.18 8.84
CA ARG A 25 10.95 2.01 10.00
C ARG A 25 12.22 2.33 10.79
N GLN A 26 12.95 1.29 11.21
CA GLN A 26 14.17 1.45 12.00
C GLN A 26 15.23 2.27 11.24
N THR A 27 15.38 2.02 9.95
CA THR A 27 16.34 2.75 9.11
C THR A 27 15.96 4.24 8.99
N LEU A 28 14.70 4.55 8.73
CA LEU A 28 14.21 5.92 8.60
C LEU A 28 14.27 6.68 9.94
N GLU A 29 13.87 6.03 11.04
CA GLU A 29 13.95 6.59 12.38
C GLU A 29 15.40 6.87 12.80
N SER A 30 16.35 6.01 12.44
CA SER A 30 17.78 6.26 12.68
C SER A 30 18.32 7.50 11.95
N LYS A 31 17.61 7.98 10.93
CA LYS A 31 17.94 9.17 10.14
C LYS A 31 17.07 10.38 10.50
N GLY A 32 16.24 10.27 11.54
CA GLY A 32 15.35 11.34 12.01
C GLY A 32 14.02 11.44 11.25
N PHE A 33 13.71 10.51 10.36
CA PHE A 33 12.42 10.44 9.66
C PHE A 33 11.43 9.58 10.46
N ARG A 34 10.13 9.78 10.21
CA ARG A 34 9.07 9.01 10.86
C ARG A 34 8.05 8.52 9.84
N LEU A 35 7.70 7.24 9.93
CA LEU A 35 6.59 6.68 9.17
C LEU A 35 5.26 7.04 9.85
N SER A 36 4.28 7.46 9.04
CA SER A 36 2.96 7.79 9.55
C SER A 36 2.12 6.50 9.70
N ARG A 37 1.99 6.01 10.94
CA ARG A 37 1.19 4.80 11.22
C ARG A 37 -0.28 4.91 10.79
N THR A 38 -0.84 6.11 10.81
CA THR A 38 -2.23 6.37 10.43
C THR A 38 -2.45 6.50 8.93
N LYS A 39 -1.38 6.80 8.15
CA LYS A 39 -1.44 6.88 6.68
C LYS A 39 -0.90 5.63 5.99
N THR A 40 -0.13 4.78 6.69
CA THR A 40 0.32 3.51 6.15
C THR A 40 -0.88 2.59 5.98
N GLU A 41 -1.06 2.06 4.79
CA GLU A 41 -2.09 1.09 4.43
C GLU A 41 -1.43 -0.03 3.63
N TYR A 42 -2.09 -1.20 3.49
CA TYR A 42 -1.60 -2.25 2.60
C TYR A 42 -2.70 -2.79 1.67
N MET A 43 -2.29 -3.30 0.51
CA MET A 43 -3.16 -4.05 -0.41
C MET A 43 -2.68 -5.49 -0.48
N ARG A 44 -3.62 -6.43 -0.43
CA ARG A 44 -3.36 -7.80 -0.87
C ARG A 44 -3.83 -7.93 -2.30
N CYS A 45 -2.89 -8.05 -3.25
CA CYS A 45 -3.27 -8.33 -4.62
C CYS A 45 -3.71 -9.80 -4.75
N GLY A 46 -4.85 -10.05 -5.40
CA GLY A 46 -5.48 -11.36 -5.54
C GLY A 46 -4.74 -12.36 -6.45
N PHE A 47 -3.43 -12.21 -6.62
CA PHE A 47 -2.61 -13.10 -7.44
C PHE A 47 -2.30 -14.44 -6.75
N SER A 48 -2.53 -14.55 -5.44
CA SER A 48 -2.25 -15.77 -4.66
C SER A 48 -3.53 -16.48 -4.23
N THR A 49 -3.55 -17.82 -4.34
CA THR A 49 -4.65 -18.70 -3.90
C THR A 49 -4.66 -19.00 -2.40
N THR A 50 -3.65 -18.55 -1.66
CA THR A 50 -3.46 -18.88 -0.24
C THR A 50 -4.24 -17.93 0.66
N THR A 51 -5.32 -18.46 1.25
CA THR A 51 -6.24 -17.81 2.20
C THR A 51 -5.66 -17.65 3.61
N HIS A 52 -4.37 -17.35 3.75
CA HIS A 52 -3.84 -17.05 5.08
C HIS A 52 -4.14 -15.59 5.43
N GLU A 53 -5.09 -15.39 6.34
CA GLU A 53 -5.47 -14.11 6.94
C GLU A 53 -4.48 -13.70 8.04
N GLU A 54 -3.18 -13.75 7.76
CA GLU A 54 -2.25 -13.05 8.64
C GLU A 54 -2.50 -11.54 8.49
N GLU A 55 -2.26 -10.80 9.56
CA GLU A 55 -2.43 -9.35 9.62
C GLU A 55 -1.07 -8.65 9.41
N VAL A 56 -1.05 -7.57 8.63
CA VAL A 56 0.18 -6.78 8.43
C VAL A 56 0.28 -5.82 9.61
N SER A 57 1.40 -5.88 10.34
CA SER A 57 1.63 -4.98 11.46
C SER A 57 2.90 -4.17 11.26
N LEU A 58 2.84 -2.91 11.68
CA LEU A 58 3.95 -1.98 11.73
C LEU A 58 4.01 -1.40 13.14
N ASP A 59 5.11 -1.64 13.86
CA ASP A 59 5.29 -1.15 15.22
C ASP A 59 4.15 -1.53 16.18
N ARG A 60 3.78 -2.81 16.13
CA ARG A 60 2.65 -3.41 16.88
C ARG A 60 1.28 -2.79 16.55
N HIS A 61 1.19 -1.89 15.57
CA HIS A 61 -0.07 -1.41 15.03
C HIS A 61 -0.45 -2.23 13.81
N VAL A 62 -1.69 -2.68 13.81
CA VAL A 62 -2.35 -3.25 12.64
C VAL A 62 -2.40 -2.17 11.55
N VAL A 63 -1.89 -2.51 10.38
CA VAL A 63 -2.01 -1.68 9.19
C VAL A 63 -3.35 -2.00 8.54
N PRO A 64 -4.21 -1.02 8.21
CA PRO A 64 -5.48 -1.30 7.56
C PRO A 64 -5.27 -1.85 6.15
N GLN A 65 -6.03 -2.89 5.81
CA GLN A 65 -6.11 -3.41 4.45
C GLN A 65 -7.05 -2.54 3.60
N LYS A 66 -6.64 -2.26 2.36
CA LYS A 66 -7.47 -1.62 1.34
C LYS A 66 -7.57 -2.49 0.10
N ASP A 67 -8.69 -2.33 -0.60
CA ASP A 67 -8.94 -2.96 -1.89
C ASP A 67 -8.46 -2.12 -3.07
N THR A 68 -8.30 -0.81 -2.84
CA THR A 68 -7.82 0.15 -3.83
C THR A 68 -6.80 1.09 -3.21
N PHE A 69 -5.82 1.52 -4.01
CA PHE A 69 -4.84 2.52 -3.66
C PHE A 69 -4.86 3.64 -4.67
N ARG A 70 -4.93 4.89 -4.21
CA ARG A 70 -4.68 6.04 -5.08
C ARG A 70 -3.21 6.44 -4.96
N TYR A 71 -2.48 6.36 -6.07
CA TYR A 71 -1.07 6.72 -6.11
C TYR A 71 -0.78 7.54 -7.37
N LEU A 72 -0.20 8.74 -7.19
CA LEU A 72 0.08 9.70 -8.26
C LEU A 72 -1.10 9.93 -9.22
N GLY A 73 -2.31 10.03 -8.68
CA GLY A 73 -3.54 10.26 -9.46
C GLY A 73 -4.07 9.02 -10.19
N SER A 74 -3.39 7.88 -10.12
CA SER A 74 -3.89 6.60 -10.63
C SER A 74 -4.50 5.77 -9.51
N ILE A 75 -5.49 4.94 -9.82
CA ILE A 75 -6.11 3.99 -8.89
C ILE A 75 -5.62 2.58 -9.20
N LEU A 76 -4.97 1.96 -8.22
CA LEU A 76 -4.57 0.56 -8.25
C LEU A 76 -5.65 -0.27 -7.56
N GLN A 77 -6.07 -1.39 -8.16
CA GLN A 77 -7.06 -2.29 -7.59
C GLN A 77 -6.44 -3.64 -7.24
N LYS A 78 -6.91 -4.27 -6.15
CA LYS A 78 -6.40 -5.57 -5.68
C LYS A 78 -6.51 -6.70 -6.69
N ASN A 79 -7.52 -6.65 -7.57
CA ASN A 79 -7.81 -7.64 -8.59
C ASN A 79 -7.07 -7.35 -9.91
N SER A 80 -6.22 -6.31 -9.94
CA SER A 80 -5.51 -5.84 -11.14
C SER A 80 -6.42 -5.30 -12.25
N ASP A 81 -7.69 -5.07 -11.95
CA ASP A 81 -8.60 -4.42 -12.88
C ASP A 81 -8.24 -2.92 -12.99
N ILE A 82 -8.52 -2.35 -14.15
CA ILE A 82 -8.32 -0.93 -14.47
C ILE A 82 -9.64 -0.14 -14.45
N ASN A 83 -10.79 -0.81 -14.29
CA ASN A 83 -12.11 -0.19 -14.36
C ASN A 83 -12.32 1.01 -13.43
N GLU A 84 -11.83 0.96 -12.19
CA GLU A 84 -11.92 2.09 -11.25
C GLU A 84 -11.06 3.27 -11.69
N ASP A 85 -9.84 3.03 -12.16
CA ASP A 85 -8.97 4.08 -12.68
C ASP A 85 -9.58 4.74 -13.92
N MET A 86 -10.11 3.93 -14.85
CA MET A 86 -10.81 4.42 -16.04
C MET A 86 -12.03 5.27 -15.66
N SER A 87 -12.87 4.75 -14.77
CA SER A 87 -14.08 5.46 -14.29
C SER A 87 -13.73 6.77 -13.61
N HIS A 88 -12.70 6.78 -12.76
CA HIS A 88 -12.22 7.97 -12.08
C HIS A 88 -11.69 9.02 -13.09
N ARG A 89 -10.88 8.60 -14.06
CA ARG A 89 -10.33 9.51 -15.11
C ARG A 89 -11.41 10.09 -16.01
N ILE A 90 -12.41 9.29 -16.39
CA ILE A 90 -13.59 9.77 -17.14
C ILE A 90 -14.32 10.82 -16.30
N LYS A 91 -14.72 10.49 -15.06
CA LYS A 91 -15.42 11.45 -14.19
C LYS A 91 -14.64 12.75 -13.99
N THR A 92 -13.33 12.66 -13.77
CA THR A 92 -12.46 13.82 -13.55
C THR A 92 -12.35 14.72 -14.78
N ARG A 93 -12.43 14.15 -16.00
CA ARG A 93 -12.39 14.91 -17.25
C ARG A 93 -13.74 15.49 -17.67
N TRP A 94 -14.83 14.79 -17.37
CA TRP A 94 -16.17 15.13 -17.86
C TRP A 94 -17.05 15.88 -16.87
N MET A 95 -16.77 15.84 -15.56
CA MET A 95 -17.47 16.69 -14.58
C MET A 95 -16.91 18.13 -14.55
N LYS A 96 -16.74 18.72 -15.73
CA LYS A 96 -16.40 20.13 -15.90
C LYS A 96 -17.66 20.96 -16.10
#